data_AF-A0A4Y2LKN4-F1
#
_entry.id   AF-A0A4Y2LKN4-F1
#
_cell.length_a   1.000
_cell.length_b   1.000
_cell.length_c   1.000
_cell.angle_alpha   90.00
_cell.angle_beta   90.00
_cell.angle_gamma   90.00
#
_symmetry.space_group_name_H-M   'P 1'
#
loop_
_entity.id
_entity.type
_entity.pdbx_description
1 polymer ?
#
loop_
_entity_poly.entity_id
_entity_poly.type
_entity_poly.pdbx_seq_one_letter_code
_entity_poly.pdbx_strand_id
1 'polypeptide(L)'
;MAVWNVLKDWGLEDKAQILCSDTTSSNTGRINGAITFLELKAIEDLISQKSLNLLTKLNIDISFLNISPDLWDRDDSYLKSQEIFQNLRVVNNTAERGVKLMQDFNGLLTVDEEQKQFLLQCVEDHRKQYPDCKKVTLKRKFD
;
A
#
# COMPACT_ATOMS: atom_id res chain seq x y z
N MET A 1 -3.19 0.29 -16.14
CA MET A 1 -1.83 0.41 -16.72
C MET A 1 -0.93 1.39 -15.96
N ALA A 2 -1.40 2.57 -15.55
CA ALA A 2 -0.56 3.60 -14.90
C ALA A 2 0.12 3.13 -13.60
N VAL A 3 -0.60 2.46 -12.70
CA VAL A 3 -0.07 2.08 -11.38
C VAL A 3 1.06 1.05 -11.48
N TRP A 4 0.95 0.05 -12.35
CA TRP A 4 2.00 -0.96 -12.54
C TRP A 4 3.25 -0.38 -13.19
N ASN A 5 3.09 0.50 -14.18
CA ASN A 5 4.23 1.17 -14.82
C ASN A 5 4.94 2.10 -13.81
N VAL A 6 4.20 2.80 -12.95
CA VAL A 6 4.78 3.62 -11.87
C VAL A 6 5.50 2.75 -10.83
N LEU A 7 4.94 1.58 -10.47
CA LEU A 7 5.60 0.64 -9.55
C LEU A 7 6.91 0.09 -10.12
N LYS A 8 6.96 -0.14 -11.44
CA LYS A 8 8.19 -0.50 -12.14
C LYS A 8 9.20 0.63 -12.19
N ASP A 9 8.77 1.83 -12.57
CA ASP A 9 9.64 3.01 -12.62
C ASP A 9 10.24 3.34 -11.25
N TRP A 10 9.53 3.01 -10.17
CA TRP A 10 9.99 3.22 -8.79
C TRP A 10 10.74 2.02 -8.19
N GLY A 11 10.88 0.91 -8.92
CA GLY A 11 11.57 -0.30 -8.43
C GLY A 11 10.93 -0.91 -7.18
N LEU A 12 9.59 -0.80 -7.06
CA LEU A 12 8.82 -1.26 -5.91
C LEU A 12 8.02 -2.54 -6.20
N GLU A 13 8.22 -3.15 -7.38
CA GLU A 13 7.51 -4.35 -7.82
C GLU A 13 7.58 -5.50 -6.80
N ASP A 14 8.74 -5.72 -6.19
CA ASP A 14 8.94 -6.79 -5.19
C ASP A 14 8.59 -6.38 -3.75
N LYS A 15 8.32 -5.09 -3.53
CA LYS A 15 8.05 -4.50 -2.20
C LYS A 15 6.56 -4.25 -1.96
N ALA A 16 5.77 -4.18 -3.02
CA ALA A 16 4.32 -4.06 -2.94
C ALA A 16 3.68 -5.41 -2.58
N GLN A 17 3.52 -5.68 -1.28
CA GLN A 17 3.01 -6.97 -0.81
C GLN A 17 1.52 -7.00 -0.49
N ILE A 18 0.86 -5.84 -0.47
CA ILE A 18 -0.59 -5.70 -0.37
C ILE A 18 -0.97 -4.54 -1.28
N LEU A 19 -1.92 -4.79 -2.19
CA LEU A 19 -2.55 -3.74 -2.97
C LEU A 19 -3.90 -3.41 -2.31
N CYS A 20 -3.92 -2.37 -1.48
CA CYS A 20 -5.18 -1.82 -0.98
C CYS A 20 -5.72 -0.89 -2.07
N SER A 21 -6.78 -1.31 -2.76
CA SER A 21 -7.50 -0.42 -3.67
C SER A 21 -8.39 0.49 -2.82
N ASP A 22 -8.13 1.80 -2.82
CA ASP A 22 -9.15 2.77 -2.44
C ASP A 22 -10.39 2.48 -3.30
N THR A 23 -11.59 2.48 -2.71
CA THR A 23 -12.84 2.16 -3.42
C THR A 23 -13.25 3.37 -4.28
N THR A 24 -12.50 3.65 -5.33
CA THR A 24 -12.86 4.63 -6.35
C THR A 24 -13.38 3.89 -7.58
N SER A 25 -14.43 4.43 -8.20
CA SER A 25 -15.15 3.83 -9.34
C SER A 25 -14.26 3.45 -10.55
N SER A 26 -13.07 4.03 -10.67
CA SER A 26 -12.03 3.65 -11.65
C SER A 26 -11.52 2.22 -11.47
N ASN A 27 -11.64 1.66 -10.27
CA ASN A 27 -11.03 0.38 -9.88
C ASN A 27 -12.01 -0.79 -10.09
N THR A 28 -13.31 -0.49 -10.10
CA THR A 28 -14.46 -1.40 -10.32
C THR A 28 -15.04 -1.32 -11.74
N GLY A 29 -14.49 -0.47 -12.60
CA GLY A 29 -15.02 -0.25 -13.95
C GLY A 29 -15.05 -1.53 -14.79
N ARG A 30 -16.21 -1.82 -15.39
CA ARG A 30 -16.48 -2.99 -16.28
C ARG A 30 -15.51 -3.09 -17.48
N ILE A 31 -14.80 -2.01 -17.78
CA ILE A 31 -13.80 -1.92 -18.84
C ILE A 31 -12.53 -1.32 -18.22
N ASN A 32 -11.43 -2.07 -18.21
CA ASN A 32 -10.11 -1.67 -17.70
C ASN A 32 -10.01 -1.38 -16.18
N GLY A 33 -11.02 -1.77 -15.38
CA GLY A 33 -10.92 -1.73 -13.92
C GLY A 33 -9.92 -2.76 -13.39
N ALA A 34 -9.33 -2.49 -12.22
CA ALA A 34 -8.40 -3.41 -11.55
C ALA A 34 -9.05 -4.79 -11.29
N ILE A 35 -10.37 -4.84 -11.05
CA ILE A 35 -11.14 -6.09 -10.91
C ILE A 35 -11.10 -6.96 -12.17
N THR A 36 -11.28 -6.39 -13.36
CA THR A 36 -11.17 -7.14 -14.63
C THR A 36 -9.78 -7.72 -14.85
N PHE A 37 -8.73 -7.10 -14.29
CA PHE A 37 -7.37 -7.63 -14.31
C PHE A 37 -7.15 -8.74 -13.27
N LEU A 38 -7.87 -8.70 -12.14
CA LEU A 38 -7.86 -9.77 -11.14
C LEU A 38 -8.60 -11.01 -11.64
N GLU A 39 -9.64 -10.87 -12.46
CA GLU A 39 -10.33 -11.99 -13.12
C GLU A 39 -9.43 -12.77 -14.09
N LEU A 40 -8.38 -12.16 -14.64
CA LEU A 40 -7.42 -12.80 -15.55
C LEU A 40 -6.26 -13.48 -14.82
N LYS A 41 -6.14 -13.29 -13.50
CA LYS A 41 -5.09 -13.89 -12.68
C LYS A 41 -5.66 -14.99 -11.81
N ALA A 42 -4.97 -16.12 -11.74
CA ALA A 42 -5.33 -17.18 -10.82
C ALA A 42 -5.16 -16.68 -9.37
N ILE A 43 -6.02 -17.11 -8.45
CA ILE A 43 -5.98 -16.65 -7.05
C ILE A 43 -4.62 -16.97 -6.40
N GLU A 44 -3.98 -18.05 -6.83
CA GLU A 44 -2.61 -18.44 -6.49
C GLU A 44 -1.56 -17.34 -6.80
N ASP A 45 -1.74 -16.54 -7.85
CA ASP A 45 -0.86 -15.40 -8.16
C ASP A 45 -1.05 -14.20 -7.20
N LEU A 46 -2.17 -14.16 -6.46
CA LEU A 46 -2.52 -13.10 -5.52
C LEU A 46 -2.12 -13.43 -4.08
N ILE A 47 -1.89 -14.71 -3.78
CA ILE A 47 -1.46 -15.18 -2.48
C ILE A 47 0.06 -15.10 -2.40
N SER A 48 0.56 -14.02 -1.80
CA SER A 48 1.99 -13.89 -1.50
C SER A 48 2.39 -14.69 -0.26
N GLN A 49 3.70 -14.94 -0.09
CA GLN A 49 4.24 -15.49 1.16
C GLN A 49 3.85 -14.67 2.39
N LYS A 50 3.62 -13.35 2.24
CA LYS A 50 3.15 -12.50 3.33
C LYS A 50 1.70 -12.77 3.70
N SER A 51 0.85 -13.00 2.71
CA SER A 51 -0.54 -13.41 2.90
C SER A 51 -0.61 -14.76 3.64
N LEU A 52 0.22 -15.73 3.24
CA LEU A 52 0.33 -17.02 3.93
C LEU A 52 0.81 -16.85 5.38
N ASN A 53 1.86 -16.06 5.60
CA ASN A 53 2.36 -15.79 6.95
C ASN A 53 1.32 -15.11 7.84
N LEU A 54 0.46 -14.25 7.27
CA LEU A 54 -0.64 -13.63 8.00
C LEU A 54 -1.70 -14.68 8.40
N LEU A 55 -2.12 -15.54 7.46
CA LEU A 55 -3.07 -16.63 7.73
C LEU A 55 -2.55 -17.56 8.83
N THR A 56 -1.27 -17.96 8.76
CA THR A 56 -0.62 -18.78 9.79
C THR A 56 -0.59 -18.08 11.15
N LYS A 57 -0.28 -16.77 11.20
CA LYS A 57 -0.29 -15.98 12.45
C LYS A 57 -1.69 -15.82 13.05
N LEU A 58 -2.72 -15.80 12.22
CA LEU A 58 -4.12 -15.78 12.63
C LEU A 58 -4.64 -17.18 13.00
N ASN A 59 -3.77 -18.19 12.98
CA ASN A 59 -4.10 -19.58 13.32
C ASN A 59 -5.25 -20.12 12.44
N ILE A 60 -5.17 -19.78 11.15
CA ILE A 60 -6.03 -20.25 10.06
C ILE A 60 -5.26 -21.31 9.29
N ASP A 61 -5.90 -22.47 9.08
CA ASP A 61 -5.33 -23.50 8.22
C ASP A 61 -5.43 -23.06 6.76
N ILE A 62 -4.35 -23.27 6.00
CA ILE A 62 -4.21 -22.83 4.62
C ILE A 62 -4.49 -23.95 3.61
N SER A 63 -4.84 -25.14 4.08
CA SER A 63 -5.10 -26.31 3.23
C SER A 63 -6.22 -26.06 2.21
N PHE A 64 -7.19 -25.19 2.54
CA PHE A 64 -8.28 -24.80 1.64
C PHE A 64 -7.80 -24.11 0.36
N LEU A 65 -6.59 -23.53 0.35
CA LEU A 65 -6.01 -22.95 -0.88
C LEU A 65 -5.67 -24.01 -1.94
N ASN A 66 -5.61 -25.29 -1.56
CA ASN A 66 -5.33 -26.41 -2.47
C ASN A 66 -6.60 -27.07 -3.03
N ILE A 67 -7.79 -26.68 -2.59
CA ILE A 67 -9.07 -27.19 -3.11
C ILE A 67 -9.72 -26.16 -4.04
N SER A 68 -10.60 -26.62 -4.95
CA SER A 68 -11.29 -25.73 -5.89
C SER A 68 -12.03 -24.62 -5.13
N PRO A 69 -11.97 -23.35 -5.59
CA PRO A 69 -12.74 -22.24 -5.02
C PRO A 69 -14.24 -22.51 -4.87
N ASP A 70 -14.81 -23.37 -5.72
CA ASP A 70 -16.22 -23.77 -5.68
C ASP A 70 -16.60 -24.54 -4.39
N LEU A 71 -15.60 -25.04 -3.64
CA LEU A 71 -15.79 -25.81 -2.41
C LEU A 71 -15.43 -25.01 -1.16
N TRP A 72 -14.97 -23.77 -1.30
CA TRP A 72 -14.52 -22.95 -0.17
C TRP A 72 -15.65 -22.58 0.78
N ASP A 73 -16.88 -22.44 0.27
CA ASP A 73 -18.09 -22.17 1.06
C ASP A 73 -18.42 -23.27 2.08
N ARG A 74 -17.84 -24.47 1.90
CA ARG A 74 -17.99 -25.63 2.77
C ARG A 74 -16.78 -25.89 3.67
N ASP A 75 -15.71 -25.11 3.51
CA ASP A 75 -14.49 -25.27 4.27
C ASP A 75 -14.51 -24.39 5.54
N ASP A 76 -14.38 -25.01 6.70
CA ASP A 76 -14.42 -24.31 7.99
C ASP A 76 -13.29 -23.30 8.16
N SER A 77 -12.11 -23.58 7.58
CA SER A 77 -10.94 -22.70 7.68
C SER A 77 -11.12 -21.46 6.81
N TYR A 78 -11.71 -21.63 5.62
CA TYR A 78 -12.13 -20.52 4.78
C TYR A 78 -13.18 -19.66 5.49
N LEU A 79 -14.26 -20.25 6.00
CA LEU A 79 -15.32 -19.50 6.68
C LEU A 79 -14.81 -18.72 7.90
N LYS A 80 -13.95 -19.35 8.72
CA LYS A 80 -13.28 -18.69 9.85
C LYS A 80 -12.38 -17.55 9.39
N SER A 81 -11.61 -17.76 8.32
CA SER A 81 -10.75 -16.71 7.76
C SER A 81 -11.58 -15.52 7.29
N GLN A 82 -12.69 -15.80 6.59
CA GLN A 82 -13.60 -14.80 6.08
C GLN A 82 -14.21 -13.97 7.20
N GLU A 83 -14.67 -14.61 8.28
CA GLU A 83 -15.20 -13.93 9.46
C GLU A 83 -14.14 -13.02 10.11
N ILE A 84 -12.91 -13.51 10.28
CA ILE A 84 -11.81 -12.72 10.87
C ILE A 84 -11.50 -11.50 10.00
N PHE A 85 -11.38 -11.66 8.68
CA PHE A 85 -11.03 -10.56 7.77
C PHE A 85 -12.18 -9.56 7.60
N GLN A 86 -13.43 -9.99 7.61
CA GLN A 86 -14.60 -9.09 7.59
C GLN A 86 -14.67 -8.23 8.86
N ASN A 87 -14.29 -8.79 10.01
CA ASN A 87 -14.26 -8.08 11.29
C ASN A 87 -12.93 -7.37 11.54
N LEU A 88 -11.92 -7.55 10.68
CA LEU A 88 -10.65 -6.88 10.80
C LEU A 88 -10.84 -5.40 10.48
N ARG A 89 -10.81 -4.57 11.51
CA ARG A 89 -10.85 -3.11 11.34
C ARG A 89 -9.55 -2.69 10.65
N VAL A 90 -9.61 -2.48 9.33
CA VAL A 90 -8.54 -1.84 8.57
C VAL A 90 -8.52 -0.38 9.00
N VAL A 91 -7.75 -0.09 10.05
CA VAL A 91 -7.58 1.28 10.49
C VAL A 91 -6.66 1.94 9.48
N ASN A 92 -7.22 2.81 8.64
CA ASN A 92 -6.44 3.67 7.75
C ASN A 92 -5.69 4.77 8.54
N ASN A 93 -5.24 4.47 9.76
CA ASN A 93 -4.67 5.42 10.69
C ASN A 93 -3.43 6.09 10.09
N THR A 94 -2.64 5.34 9.32
CA THR A 94 -1.40 5.86 8.73
C THR A 94 -1.68 6.82 7.58
N ALA A 95 -2.61 6.52 6.67
CA ALA A 95 -2.92 7.46 5.60
C ALA A 95 -3.76 8.64 6.12
N GLU A 96 -4.74 8.40 7.01
CA GLU A 96 -5.48 9.48 7.67
C GLU A 96 -4.55 10.41 8.44
N ARG A 97 -3.58 9.87 9.20
CA ARG A 97 -2.56 10.66 9.88
C ARG A 97 -1.63 11.39 8.90
N GLY A 98 -1.28 10.76 7.78
CA GLY A 98 -0.47 11.39 6.73
C GLY A 98 -1.18 12.57 6.07
N VAL A 99 -2.46 12.41 5.73
CA VAL A 99 -3.32 13.46 5.18
C VAL A 99 -3.46 14.60 6.18
N LYS A 100 -3.76 14.29 7.45
CA LYS A 100 -3.89 15.30 8.50
C LYS A 100 -2.60 16.08 8.70
N LEU A 101 -1.45 15.39 8.72
CA LEU A 101 -0.15 16.02 8.88
C LEU A 101 0.18 16.97 7.71
N MET A 102 -0.14 16.58 6.48
CA MET A 102 0.04 17.46 5.31
C MET A 102 -0.93 18.65 5.32
N GLN A 103 -2.19 18.43 5.72
CA GLN A 103 -3.17 19.50 5.87
C GLN A 103 -2.73 20.53 6.91
N ASP A 104 -2.28 20.07 8.08
CA ASP A 104 -1.81 20.94 9.15
C ASP A 104 -0.53 21.68 8.72
N PHE A 105 0.41 20.99 8.06
CA PHE A 105 1.63 21.60 7.54
C PHE A 105 1.35 22.70 6.51
N ASN A 106 0.43 22.47 5.57
CA ASN A 106 0.03 23.46 4.56
C ASN A 106 -0.58 24.73 5.17
N GLY A 107 -1.11 24.66 6.40
CA GLY A 107 -1.67 25.81 7.11
C GLY A 107 -0.71 26.51 8.08
N LEU A 108 0.45 25.91 8.38
CA LEU A 108 1.34 26.38 9.46
C LEU A 108 2.36 27.44 9.03
N LEU A 109 2.93 27.33 7.82
CA LEU A 109 4.10 28.13 7.43
C LEU A 109 3.71 29.39 6.65
N THR A 110 2.94 29.24 5.59
CA THR A 110 2.53 30.36 4.73
C THR A 110 1.28 30.00 3.93
N VAL A 111 0.43 31.00 3.65
CA VAL A 111 -0.71 30.88 2.74
C VAL A 111 -0.33 31.23 1.29
N ASP A 112 0.87 31.77 1.08
CA ASP A 112 1.38 32.11 -0.24
C ASP A 112 1.87 30.85 -0.98
N GLU A 113 1.28 30.58 -2.14
CA GLU A 113 1.55 29.37 -2.92
C GLU A 113 2.96 29.36 -3.53
N GLU A 114 3.52 30.53 -3.86
CA GLU A 114 4.87 30.62 -4.43
C GLU A 114 5.93 30.26 -3.37
N GLN A 115 5.78 30.78 -2.15
CA GLN A 115 6.60 30.37 -1.01
C GLN A 115 6.45 28.89 -0.64
N LYS A 116 5.24 28.30 -0.75
CA LYS A 116 5.06 26.86 -0.55
C LYS A 116 5.85 26.04 -1.57
N GLN A 117 5.80 26.41 -2.85
CA GLN A 117 6.54 25.71 -3.89
C GLN A 117 8.05 25.81 -3.68
N PHE A 118 8.55 26.99 -3.31
CA PHE A 118 9.96 27.18 -2.99
C PHE A 118 10.40 26.32 -1.80
N LEU A 119 9.58 26.26 -0.74
CA LEU A 119 9.85 25.43 0.43
C LEU A 119 9.95 23.94 0.07
N LEU A 120 9.04 23.44 -0.77
CA LEU A 120 9.08 22.04 -1.23
C LEU A 120 10.38 21.75 -1.99
N GLN A 121 10.84 22.68 -2.83
CA GLN A 121 12.13 22.55 -3.52
C GLN A 121 13.30 22.51 -2.53
N CYS A 122 13.31 23.41 -1.53
CA CYS A 122 14.35 23.40 -0.48
C CYS A 122 14.36 22.09 0.32
N VAL A 123 13.18 21.56 0.67
CA VAL A 123 13.06 20.28 1.40
C VAL A 123 13.57 19.12 0.55
N GLU A 124 13.24 19.09 -0.74
CA GLU A 124 13.68 18.05 -1.65
C GLU A 124 15.21 18.10 -1.86
N ASP A 125 15.77 19.29 -2.07
CA ASP A 125 17.22 19.47 -2.21
C ASP A 125 17.95 19.10 -0.91
N HIS A 126 17.40 19.43 0.25
CA HIS A 126 17.92 18.99 1.53
C HIS A 126 17.89 17.46 1.66
N ARG A 127 16.80 16.78 1.23
CA ARG A 127 16.71 15.31 1.25
C ARG A 127 17.73 14.64 0.32
N LYS A 128 18.01 15.23 -0.84
CA LYS A 128 19.08 14.75 -1.74
C LYS A 128 20.45 14.88 -1.09
N GLN A 129 20.69 15.99 -0.37
CA GLN A 129 21.95 16.23 0.34
C GLN A 129 22.10 15.32 1.57
N TYR A 130 21.00 15.05 2.27
CA TYR A 130 20.92 14.22 3.48
C TYR A 130 19.96 13.05 3.28
N PRO A 131 20.36 12.02 2.50
CA PRO A 131 19.50 10.89 2.17
C PRO A 131 19.22 9.97 3.36
N ASP A 132 19.99 10.08 4.43
CA ASP A 132 19.77 9.33 5.66
C ASP A 132 20.06 10.16 6.92
N CYS A 133 19.52 9.71 8.04
CA CYS A 133 19.68 10.38 9.34
C CYS A 133 20.98 9.96 10.05
N LYS A 134 21.97 9.40 9.35
CA LYS A 134 23.20 8.92 10.01
C LYS A 134 24.05 10.11 10.43
N LYS A 135 24.69 9.96 11.60
CA LYS A 135 25.58 10.99 12.18
C LYS A 135 26.73 11.38 11.23
N VAL A 136 27.19 10.45 10.39
CA VAL A 136 28.22 10.70 9.37
C VAL A 136 27.72 11.57 8.23
N THR A 137 26.48 11.36 7.79
CA THR A 137 25.83 12.12 6.71
C THR A 137 25.52 13.54 7.19
N LEU A 138 24.97 13.68 8.40
CA LEU A 138 24.63 14.98 9.00
C LEU A 138 25.84 15.85 9.34
N LYS A 139 27.04 15.26 9.49
CA LYS A 139 28.28 15.97 9.84
C LYS A 139 29.11 16.42 8.63
N ARG A 140 28.69 16.13 7.40
CA ARG A 140 29.37 16.64 6.21
C ARG A 140 29.34 18.17 6.25
N LYS A 141 30.51 18.80 6.23
CA LYS A 141 30.64 20.24 6.01
C LYS A 141 30.47 20.51 4.52
N PHE A 142 29.78 21.58 4.19
CA PHE A 142 29.72 22.08 2.82
C PHE A 142 30.91 23.02 2.59
N ASP A 143 31.50 22.92 1.39
CA ASP A 143 32.43 23.90 0.82
C ASP A 143 31.64 25.05 0.17
#